data_AF-A0A2M7XV85-F1
#
_entry.id   AF-A0A2M7XV85-F1
#
_cell.length_a   1.000
_cell.length_b   1.000
_cell.length_c   1.000
_cell.angle_alpha   90.00
_cell.angle_beta   90.00
_cell.angle_gamma   90.00
#
_symmetry.space_group_name_H-M   'P 1'
#
loop_
_entity.id
_entity.type
_entity.pdbx_description
1 polymer ?
#
loop_
_entity_poly.entity_id
_entity_poly.type
_entity_poly.pdbx_seq_one_letter_code
_entity_poly.pdbx_strand_id
1 'polypeptide(L)' 'MILSSQKSRSNWAVIVAAGSGTRLGGDSPKQFIRLADRELLSFSVDTFLNHPAIDHVV' A
#
# COMPACT_ATOMS: atom_id res chain seq x y z
N MET A 1 25.64 -27.65 -2.68
CA MET A 1 24.19 -27.78 -2.41
C MET A 1 23.87 -26.88 -1.23
N ILE A 2 23.47 -25.63 -1.48
CA ILE A 2 23.15 -24.67 -0.42
C ILE A 2 21.66 -24.79 -0.14
N LEU A 3 21.30 -25.24 1.05
CA LEU A 3 19.94 -25.22 1.55
C LEU A 3 19.58 -23.75 1.82
N SER A 4 18.81 -23.14 0.92
CA SER A 4 18.23 -21.82 1.15
C SER A 4 17.25 -21.89 2.33
N SER A 5 17.53 -21.11 3.37
CA SER A 5 16.66 -20.94 4.54
C SER A 5 15.25 -20.55 4.10
N GLN A 6 14.25 -21.36 4.46
CA GLN A 6 12.84 -21.04 4.30
C GLN A 6 12.49 -19.85 5.21
N LYS A 7 11.97 -18.77 4.64
CA LYS A 7 11.53 -17.58 5.39
C LYS A 7 10.35 -18.00 6.28
N SER A 8 10.58 -18.13 7.59
CA SER A 8 9.58 -18.68 8.53
C SER A 8 8.46 -17.71 8.89
N ARG A 9 8.55 -16.44 8.44
CA ARG A 9 7.57 -15.37 8.71
C ARG A 9 7.40 -14.51 7.47
N SER A 10 6.14 -14.18 7.17
CA SER A 10 5.77 -13.22 6.12
C SER A 10 5.40 -11.88 6.76
N ASN A 11 5.91 -10.80 6.18
CA ASN A 11 5.59 -9.45 6.61
C ASN A 11 4.44 -8.90 5.74
N TRP A 12 3.35 -8.52 6.41
CA TRP A 12 2.18 -7.94 5.78
C TRP A 12 2.13 -6.43 6.05
N ALA A 13 1.95 -5.63 5.01
CA ALA A 13 1.59 -4.23 5.13
C ALA A 13 0.06 -4.08 5.05
N VAL A 14 -0.53 -3.42 6.04
CA VAL A 14 -1.98 -3.13 6.07
C VAL A 14 -2.18 -1.64 5.77
N ILE A 15 -2.89 -1.33 4.69
CA ILE A 15 -3.20 0.04 4.28
C ILE A 15 -4.65 0.35 4.64
N VAL A 16 -4.85 1.08 5.74
CA VAL A 16 -6.18 1.51 6.18
C VAL A 16 -6.72 2.66 5.33
N ALA A 17 -7.33 2.32 4.19
CA ALA A 17 -7.85 3.27 3.21
C ALA A 17 -9.38 3.48 3.26
N ALA A 18 -10.07 3.04 4.31
CA ALA A 18 -11.53 3.12 4.42
C ALA A 18 -12.08 4.49 4.87
N GLY A 19 -11.21 5.48 5.09
CA GLY A 19 -11.62 6.81 5.55
C GLY A 19 -12.38 7.60 4.48
N SER A 20 -13.36 8.42 4.91
CA SER A 20 -14.16 9.27 4.02
C SER A 20 -13.44 10.55 3.56
N GLY A 21 -12.37 10.97 4.24
CA GLY A 21 -11.55 12.11 3.82
C GLY A 21 -12.22 13.50 3.92
N THR A 22 -13.28 13.65 4.70
CA THR A 22 -14.13 14.87 4.75
C THR A 22 -13.37 16.17 5.04
N ARG A 23 -12.27 16.12 5.80
CA ARG A 23 -11.43 17.28 6.10
C ARG A 23 -10.70 17.86 4.89
N LEU A 24 -10.50 17.07 3.83
CA LEU A 24 -9.88 17.55 2.59
C LEU A 24 -10.88 18.33 1.71
N GLY A 25 -12.20 18.17 1.93
CA GLY A 25 -13.23 18.98 1.28
C GLY A 25 -13.46 18.68 -0.21
N GLY A 26 -13.30 17.44 -0.65
CA GLY A 26 -13.56 17.01 -2.04
C GLY A 26 -14.76 16.06 -2.17
N ASP A 27 -15.24 15.89 -3.40
CA ASP A 27 -16.41 15.06 -3.74
C ASP A 27 -16.14 13.55 -3.72
N SER A 28 -14.89 13.15 -3.52
CA SER A 28 -14.46 11.75 -3.50
C SER A 28 -13.55 11.49 -2.29
N PRO A 29 -13.59 10.27 -1.70
CA PRO A 29 -12.64 9.87 -0.68
C PRO A 29 -11.20 10.09 -1.13
N LYS A 30 -10.37 10.64 -0.25
CA LYS A 30 -9.04 11.15 -0.60
C LYS A 30 -8.16 10.12 -1.32
N GLN A 31 -8.26 8.85 -0.93
CA GLN A 31 -7.46 7.76 -1.49
C GLN A 31 -7.67 7.56 -3.01
N PHE A 32 -8.81 7.98 -3.56
CA PHE A 32 -9.12 7.87 -4.99
C PHE A 32 -8.90 9.16 -5.78
N ILE A 33 -8.53 10.25 -5.11
CA ILE A 33 -8.17 11.49 -5.81
C ILE A 33 -6.90 11.23 -6.63
N ARG A 34 -6.90 11.65 -7.89
CA ARG A 34 -5.73 11.55 -8.75
C ARG A 34 -4.77 12.70 -8.51
N LEU A 35 -3.49 12.37 -8.32
CA LEU A 35 -2.38 13.31 -8.42
C LEU A 35 -1.69 13.02 -9.75
N ALA A 36 -1.85 13.94 -10.71
CA ALA A 36 -1.54 13.70 -12.12
C ALA A 36 -2.29 12.46 -12.64
N ASP A 37 -1.57 11.45 -13.10
CA ASP A 37 -2.10 10.24 -13.73
C ASP A 37 -2.35 9.08 -12.74
N ARG A 38 -2.02 9.25 -11.46
CA ARG A 38 -2.09 8.17 -10.44
C ARG A 38 -3.04 8.50 -9.30
N GLU A 39 -3.80 7.51 -8.83
CA GLU A 39 -4.59 7.65 -7.61
C GLU A 39 -3.68 7.79 -6.40
N LEU A 40 -4.11 8.57 -5.39
CA LEU A 40 -3.32 8.78 -4.18
C LEU A 40 -3.00 7.45 -3.47
N LEU A 41 -3.91 6.48 -3.47
CA LEU A 41 -3.70 5.15 -2.88
C LEU A 41 -2.53 4.40 -3.55
N SER A 42 -2.37 4.55 -4.86
CA SER A 42 -1.33 3.84 -5.63
C SER A 42 0.08 4.18 -5.14
N PHE A 43 0.32 5.41 -4.68
CA PHE A 43 1.61 5.79 -4.11
C PHE A 43 1.98 4.92 -2.90
N SER A 44 1.02 4.68 -1.99
CA SER A 44 1.24 3.83 -0.80
C SER A 44 1.40 2.37 -1.18
N VAL A 45 0.51 1.85 -2.04
CA VAL A 45 0.54 0.44 -2.49
C VAL A 45 1.87 0.13 -3.18
N ASP A 46 2.27 0.96 -4.15
CA ASP A 46 3.50 0.74 -4.90
C ASP A 46 4.74 0.87 -4.00
N THR A 47 4.71 1.74 -2.99
CA THR A 47 5.82 1.86 -2.03
C THR A 47 6.02 0.56 -1.25
N PHE A 48 4.95 -0.05 -0.75
CA PHE A 48 5.05 -1.30 0.01
C PHE A 48 5.37 -2.51 -0.88
N LEU A 49 4.77 -2.60 -2.07
CA LEU A 49 5.04 -3.68 -3.02
C LEU A 49 6.49 -3.69 -3.51
N ASN A 50 7.15 -2.52 -3.57
CA ASN A 50 8.55 -2.41 -3.99
C ASN A 50 9.55 -2.59 -2.84
N HIS A 51 9.11 -2.83 -1.60
CA HIS A 51 10.02 -2.98 -0.47
C HIS A 51 10.42 -4.45 -0.25
N PRO A 52 11.72 -4.82 -0.26
CA PRO A 52 12.18 -6.22 -0.26
C PRO A 52 11.82 -7.01 1.01
N ALA A 53 11.49 -6.31 2.09
CA ALA A 53 11.07 -6.94 3.34
C ALA A 53 9.55 -7.17 3.43
N ILE A 54 8.72 -6.65 2.52
CA ILE A 54 7.26 -6.81 2.54
C ILE A 54 6.87 -7.93 1.58
N ASP A 55 6.10 -8.88 2.08
CA ASP A 55 5.69 -10.05 1.30
C ASP A 55 4.27 -9.87 0.74
N HIS A 56 3.41 -9.13 1.44
CA HIS A 56 2.01 -8.92 1.06
C HIS A 56 1.52 -7.53 1.45
N VAL A 57 0.54 -7.01 0.69
CA VAL A 57 -0.18 -5.77 0.96
C VAL A 57 -1.68 -6.07 1.00
N VAL A 58 -2.37 -5.56 2.02
CA VAL A 58 -3.83 -5.68 2.21
C VAL A 58 -4.45 -4.32 2.54
#